data_AF-A0A958IVL0-F1
#
_entry.id   AF-A0A958IVL0-F1
#
_cell.length_a   1.000
_cell.length_b   1.000
_cell.length_c   1.000
_cell.angle_alpha   90.00
_cell.angle_beta   90.00
_cell.angle_gamma   90.00
#
_symmetry.space_group_name_H-M   'P 1'
#
loop_
_entity.id
_entity.type
_entity.pdbx_description
1 polymer ?
#
loop_
_entity_poly.entity_id
_entity_poly.type
_entity_poly.pdbx_seq_one_letter_code
_entity_poly.pdbx_strand_id
1 'polypeptide(L)' 'MKPFESPDYFNMDELLSDEEKMIRSAVREWVGENVMPVIEKAYLDAVFPRDLIPQMGELG' A
#
# COMPACT_ATOMS: atom_id res chain seq x y z
N MET A 1 9.19 0.23 13.23
CA MET A 1 9.79 0.05 11.89
C MET A 1 10.08 1.42 11.30
N LYS A 2 11.13 1.58 10.50
CA LYS A 2 11.27 2.82 9.72
C LYS A 2 10.17 2.87 8.66
N PRO A 3 9.52 4.02 8.42
CA PRO A 3 8.59 4.18 7.30
C PRO A 3 9.29 3.80 6.00
N PHE A 4 8.58 3.13 5.09
CA PHE A 4 9.12 2.81 3.78
C PHE A 4 9.31 4.11 2.97
N GLU A 5 10.54 4.38 2.56
CA GLU A 5 10.88 5.46 1.67
C GLU A 5 11.09 4.88 0.26
N SER A 6 10.22 5.28 -0.67
CA SER A 6 10.34 4.85 -2.06
C SER A 6 11.52 5.58 -2.70
N PRO A 7 12.40 4.90 -3.43
CA PRO A 7 13.33 5.56 -4.33
C PRO A 7 12.55 6.39 -5.36
N ASP A 8 12.93 7.65 -5.56
CA ASP A 8 12.37 8.55 -6.57
C ASP A 8 13.50 9.21 -7.38
N TYR A 9 14.09 8.47 -8.31
CA TYR A 9 15.24 8.93 -9.10
C TYR A 9 14.89 9.96 -10.17
N PHE A 10 13.60 10.11 -10.50
CA PHE A 10 13.10 10.96 -11.58
C PHE A 10 12.16 12.06 -11.08
N ASN A 11 12.12 12.31 -9.77
CA ASN A 11 11.22 13.26 -9.12
C ASN A 11 9.75 13.08 -9.55
N MET A 12 9.28 11.83 -9.65
CA MET A 12 7.90 11.51 -10.00
C MET A 12 6.91 12.16 -9.02
N ASP A 13 7.31 12.39 -7.77
CA ASP A 13 6.50 13.11 -6.81
C ASP A 13 6.14 14.53 -7.26
N GLU A 14 7.00 15.21 -8.04
CA GLU A 14 6.70 16.56 -8.54
C GLU A 14 5.55 16.58 -9.55
N LEU A 15 5.24 15.44 -10.17
CA LEU A 15 4.15 15.31 -11.14
C LEU A 15 2.77 15.13 -10.48
N LEU A 16 2.75 14.88 -9.16
CA LEU A 16 1.54 14.65 -8.38
C LEU A 16 1.12 15.90 -7.62
N SER A 17 -0.18 16.15 -7.62
CA SER A 17 -0.83 17.10 -6.71
C SER A 17 -0.68 16.66 -5.25
N ASP A 18 -0.93 17.59 -4.32
CA ASP A 18 -0.89 17.29 -2.88
C ASP A 18 -1.95 16.25 -2.48
N GLU A 19 -3.11 16.26 -3.14
CA GLU A 19 -4.18 15.27 -2.92
C GLU A 19 -3.74 13.87 -3.37
N GLU A 20 -3.16 13.74 -4.57
CA GLU A 20 -2.66 12.45 -5.07
C GLU A 20 -1.53 11.90 -4.19
N LYS A 21 -0.63 12.77 -3.69
CA LYS A 21 0.41 12.39 -2.72
C LYS A 21 -0.18 11.89 -1.41
N MET A 22 -1.24 12.55 -0.92
CA MET A 22 -1.95 12.15 0.29
C MET A 22 -2.59 10.77 0.11
N ILE A 23 -3.32 10.55 -0.99
CA ILE A 23 -3.95 9.26 -1.31
C ILE A 23 -2.90 8.16 -1.38
N ARG A 24 -1.81 8.38 -2.14
CA ARG A 24 -0.71 7.43 -2.25
C ARG A 24 -0.11 7.09 -0.89
N SER A 25 0.06 8.08 -0.02
CA SER A 25 0.64 7.88 1.31
C SER A 25 -0.28 7.05 2.21
N ALA A 26 -1.59 7.33 2.20
CA ALA A 26 -2.60 6.56 2.91
C ALA A 26 -2.65 5.10 2.43
N VAL A 27 -2.62 4.86 1.11
CA VAL A 27 -2.60 3.50 0.54
C VAL A 27 -1.31 2.76 0.95
N ARG A 28 -0.16 3.43 0.93
CA ARG A 28 1.13 2.83 1.31
C ARG A 28 1.15 2.42 2.79
N GLU A 29 0.59 3.25 3.67
CA GLU A 29 0.43 2.94 5.08
C GLU A 29 -0.47 1.72 5.26
N TRP A 30 -1.65 1.70 4.63
CA TRP A 30 -2.56 0.56 4.69
C TRP A 30 -1.93 -0.74 4.17
N VAL A 31 -1.17 -0.69 3.08
CA VAL A 31 -0.42 -1.86 2.57
C VAL A 31 0.59 -2.36 3.62
N GLY A 32 1.34 -1.44 4.23
CA GLY A 32 2.31 -1.77 5.28
C GLY A 32 1.68 -2.45 6.48
N GLU A 33 0.49 -2.01 6.89
CA GLU A 33 -0.20 -2.50 8.08
C GLU A 33 -1.03 -3.77 7.82
N ASN A 34 -1.67 -3.89 6.65
CA ASN A 34 -2.70 -4.91 6.41
C ASN A 34 -2.27 -5.96 5.39
N VAL A 35 -1.48 -5.58 4.37
CA VAL A 35 -1.06 -6.50 3.30
C VAL A 35 0.25 -7.20 3.66
N MET A 36 1.26 -6.44 4.09
CA MET A 36 2.60 -6.98 4.38
C MET A 36 2.60 -8.13 5.39
N PRO A 37 1.78 -8.15 6.45
CA PRO A 37 1.76 -9.27 7.41
C PRO A 37 1.23 -10.59 6.84
N VAL A 38 0.44 -10.56 5.76
CA VAL A 38 -0.27 -11.75 5.25
C VAL A 38 0.21 -12.22 3.88
N ILE A 39 0.86 -11.34 3.11
CA ILE A 39 1.13 -11.58 1.69
C ILE A 39 2.08 -12.77 1.44
N GLU A 40 3.08 -12.98 2.30
CA GLU A 40 4.03 -14.10 2.15
C GLU A 40 3.32 -15.44 2.28
N LYS A 41 2.51 -15.61 3.33
CA LYS A 41 1.74 -16.83 3.54
C LYS A 41 0.71 -17.03 2.43
N ALA A 42 -0.02 -15.98 2.04
CA ALA A 42 -0.99 -16.07 0.97
C ALA A 42 -0.36 -16.53 -0.36
N TYR A 43 0.86 -16.07 -0.66
CA TYR A 43 1.64 -16.53 -1.80
C TYR A 43 2.02 -18.01 -1.70
N LEU A 44 2.61 -18.42 -0.56
CA LEU A 44 3.04 -19.82 -0.35
C LEU A 44 1.88 -20.81 -0.41
N ASP A 45 0.73 -20.43 0.14
CA ASP A 45 -0.47 -21.26 0.18
C ASP A 45 -1.29 -21.17 -1.13
N ALA A 46 -0.87 -20.33 -2.09
CA ALA A 46 -1.57 -20.05 -3.35
C ALA A 46 -3.06 -19.64 -3.15
N VAL A 47 -3.32 -18.81 -2.14
CA VAL A 47 -4.65 -18.32 -1.80
C VAL A 47 -4.78 -16.82 -1.99
N PHE A 48 -6.00 -16.38 -2.31
CA PHE A 48 -6.34 -14.96 -2.35
C PHE A 48 -6.83 -14.48 -0.98
N PRO A 49 -6.23 -13.42 -0.38
CA PRO A 49 -6.58 -12.91 0.95
C PRO A 49 -7.89 -12.11 0.91
N ARG A 50 -9.02 -12.82 0.90
CA ARG A 50 -10.36 -12.22 0.77
C ARG A 50 -10.71 -11.23 1.89
N ASP A 51 -10.14 -11.39 3.07
CA ASP A 51 -10.37 -10.52 4.23
C ASP A 51 -9.90 -9.07 4.00
N LEU A 52 -9.03 -8.84 3.00
CA LEU A 52 -8.55 -7.51 2.63
C LEU A 52 -9.52 -6.75 1.72
N ILE A 53 -10.45 -7.44 1.04
CA ILE A 53 -11.40 -6.81 0.11
C ILE A 53 -12.25 -5.73 0.79
N PRO A 54 -12.97 -6.01 1.90
CA PRO A 54 -13.81 -4.99 2.55
C PRO A 54 -12.99 -3.80 3.04
N GLN A 55 -11.81 -4.06 3.62
CA GLN A 55 -10.91 -3.00 4.11
C GLN A 55 -10.45 -2.08 2.97
N MET A 56 -10.12 -2.65 1.81
CA MET A 56 -9.74 -1.86 0.64
C MET A 56 -10.91 -1.02 0.13
N GLY A 57 -12.15 -1.53 0.20
CA GLY A 57 -13.35 -0.76 -0.14
C GLY A 57 -13.67 0.38 0.84
N GLU A 58 -13.25 0.26 2.11
CA GLU A 58 -13.40 1.34 3.10
C GLU A 58 -12.42 2.51 2.86
N LEU A 59 -11.35 2.31 2.09
CA LEU A 59 -10.40 3.37 1.74
C LEU A 59 -10.90 4.35 0.68
N GLY A 60 -11.88 3.95 -0.15
CA GLY A 60 -12.42 4.77 -1.24
C GLY A 60 -12.81 3.97 -2.47
#